data_AF-A0A2G4GZ60-F1
#
_entry.id   AF-A0A2G4GZ60-F1
#
_cell.length_a   1.000
_cell.length_b   1.000
_cell.length_c   1.000
_cell.angle_alpha   90.00
_cell.angle_beta   90.00
_cell.angle_gamma   90.00
#
_symmetry.space_group_name_H-M   'P 1'
#
loop_
_entity.id
_entity.type
_entity.pdbx_description
1 polymer ?
#
loop_
_entity_poly.entity_id
_entity_poly.type
_entity_poly.pdbx_seq_one_letter_code
_entity_poly.pdbx_strand_id
1 'polypeptide(L)'
;MGMEGVIRNIIEPNAAIEAAYRIFQVKLKAGEVIEAFYVSEDATAYVIRQAGGADRRVPKAEVASAKYLRRSLMPEGLLDGFTDEQVTDLFAYLKTLK
;
A
#
# COMPACT_ATOMS: atom_id res chain seq x y z
N MET A 1 5.30 4.05 -16.34
CA MET A 1 6.30 3.30 -15.54
C MET A 1 6.81 2.16 -16.42
N GLY A 2 8.13 1.99 -16.58
CA GLY A 2 8.69 0.87 -17.36
C GLY A 2 8.74 -0.42 -16.53
N MET A 3 8.92 -1.57 -17.18
CA MET A 3 9.02 -2.89 -16.53
C MET A 3 10.07 -2.93 -15.40
N GLU A 4 11.23 -2.29 -15.62
CA GLU A 4 12.28 -2.20 -14.61
C GLU A 4 11.83 -1.51 -13.33
N GLY A 5 10.91 -0.54 -13.44
CA GLY A 5 10.32 0.13 -12.28
C GLY A 5 9.40 -0.79 -11.48
N VAL A 6 8.61 -1.63 -12.15
CA VAL A 6 7.72 -2.60 -11.49
C VAL A 6 8.55 -3.66 -10.76
N ILE A 7 9.55 -4.23 -11.42
CA ILE A 7 10.44 -5.24 -10.81
C ILE A 7 11.16 -4.64 -9.60
N ARG A 8 11.70 -3.43 -9.74
CA ARG A 8 12.38 -2.76 -8.64
C ARG A 8 11.44 -2.52 -7.45
N ASN A 9 10.19 -2.12 -7.68
CA ASN A 9 9.21 -1.91 -6.61
C ASN A 9 8.78 -3.21 -5.93
N ILE A 10 8.84 -4.37 -6.61
CA ILE A 10 8.57 -5.68 -6.00
C ILE A 10 9.73 -6.10 -5.09
N ILE A 11 10.97 -5.86 -5.52
CA ILE A 11 12.17 -6.26 -4.75
C ILE A 11 12.43 -5.29 -3.58
N GLU A 12 12.30 -3.99 -3.83
CA GLU A 12 12.57 -2.92 -2.86
C GLU A 12 11.37 -1.97 -2.74
N PRO A 13 10.23 -2.40 -2.16
CA PRO A 13 8.99 -1.62 -2.13
C PRO A 13 9.11 -0.28 -1.39
N ASN A 14 10.14 -0.12 -0.54
CA ASN A 14 10.40 1.09 0.23
C ASN A 14 11.46 2.02 -0.38
N ALA A 15 12.15 1.64 -1.47
CA ALA A 15 13.27 2.42 -2.03
C ALA A 15 12.84 3.73 -2.72
N ALA A 16 11.66 3.76 -3.33
CA ALA A 16 11.12 4.94 -4.00
C ALA A 16 9.59 5.00 -3.83
N ILE A 17 9.12 5.37 -2.64
CA ILE A 17 7.69 5.42 -2.35
C ILE A 17 7.10 6.71 -2.94
N GLU A 18 6.39 6.58 -4.06
CA GLU A 18 5.59 7.70 -4.57
C GLU A 18 4.57 8.13 -3.51
N ALA A 19 4.30 9.43 -3.42
CA ALA A 19 3.44 9.98 -2.37
C ALA A 19 2.05 9.32 -2.31
N ALA A 20 1.51 8.90 -3.48
CA ALA A 20 0.22 8.23 -3.59
C ALA A 20 0.19 6.81 -2.98
N TYR A 21 1.34 6.16 -2.80
CA TYR A 21 1.43 4.78 -2.29
C TYR A 21 1.99 4.68 -0.86
N ARG A 22 2.19 5.81 -0.18
CA ARG A 22 2.55 5.82 1.25
C ARG A 22 1.40 5.32 2.10
N ILE A 23 1.70 4.50 3.10
CA ILE A 23 0.70 4.10 4.09
C ILE A 23 0.15 5.34 4.79
N PHE A 24 -1.16 5.55 4.71
CA PHE A 24 -1.89 6.43 5.59
C PHE A 24 -2.41 5.60 6.77
N GLN A 25 -1.81 5.81 7.93
CA GLN A 25 -2.17 5.13 9.17
C GLN A 25 -3.20 5.97 9.92
N VAL A 26 -4.35 5.38 10.20
CA VAL A 26 -5.41 5.95 11.03
C VAL A 26 -5.55 5.10 12.29
N LYS A 27 -5.26 5.67 13.45
CA LYS A 27 -5.51 5.03 14.74
C LYS A 27 -6.84 5.54 15.28
N LEU A 28 -7.75 4.63 15.60
CA LEU A 28 -9.03 4.95 16.23
C LEU A 28 -8.89 5.04 17.74
N LYS A 29 -9.77 5.82 18.37
CA LYS A 29 -9.89 5.93 19.83
C LYS A 29 -10.25 4.59 20.48
N ALA A 30 -10.95 3.73 19.76
CA ALA A 30 -11.28 2.36 20.18
C ALA A 30 -10.09 1.38 20.16
N GLY A 31 -8.92 1.81 19.67
CA GLY A 31 -7.69 0.99 19.62
C GLY A 31 -7.39 0.33 18.27
N GLU A 32 -8.34 0.32 17.33
CA GLU A 32 -8.10 -0.18 15.96
C GLU A 32 -7.05 0.69 15.25
N VAL A 33 -6.09 0.05 14.57
CA VAL A 33 -5.12 0.71 13.70
C VAL A 33 -5.37 0.26 12.27
N ILE A 34 -5.70 1.23 11.42
CA ILE A 34 -6.00 0.98 10.01
C ILE A 34 -4.86 1.52 9.18
N GLU A 35 -4.33 0.68 8.29
CA GLU A 35 -3.28 1.05 7.33
C GLU A 35 -3.84 0.91 5.92
N ALA A 36 -3.91 2.03 5.22
CA ALA A 36 -4.65 2.14 3.98
C ALA A 36 -4.10 3.25 3.09
N PHE A 37 -4.52 3.27 1.83
CA PHE A 37 -4.33 4.41 0.94
C PHE A 37 -5.24 5.55 1.41
N TYR A 38 -4.71 6.76 1.41
CA TYR A 38 -5.53 7.96 1.52
C TYR A 38 -6.26 8.19 0.20
N VAL A 39 -7.59 8.26 0.22
CA VAL A 39 -8.40 8.53 -0.98
C VAL A 39 -8.78 10.00 -1.00
N SER A 40 -9.39 10.49 0.07
CA SER A 40 -9.82 11.88 0.24
C SER A 40 -10.19 12.17 1.70
N GLU A 41 -10.53 13.41 2.00
CA GLU A 41 -11.12 13.78 3.28
C GLU A 41 -12.16 14.88 3.08
N ASP A 42 -13.08 14.98 4.04
CA ASP A 42 -13.95 16.14 4.20
C ASP A 42 -13.89 16.65 5.65
N ALA A 43 -14.78 17.58 6.01
CA ALA A 43 -14.84 18.18 7.34
C ALA A 43 -15.08 17.14 8.46
N THR A 44 -15.71 16.01 8.14
CA THR A 44 -16.20 15.04 9.12
C THR A 44 -15.49 13.69 9.07
N ALA A 45 -14.88 13.32 7.95
CA ALA A 45 -14.29 11.99 7.78
C ALA A 45 -13.03 11.96 6.91
N TYR A 46 -12.20 10.94 7.14
CA TYR A 46 -11.22 10.47 6.17
C TYR A 46 -11.85 9.37 5.30
N VAL A 47 -11.57 9.39 4.01
CA VAL A 47 -11.88 8.28 3.10
C VAL A 47 -10.57 7.54 2.82
N ILE A 48 -10.55 6.27 3.19
CA ILE A 48 -9.37 5.41 3.08
C ILE A 48 -9.70 4.12 2.34
N ARG A 49 -8.73 3.53 1.66
CA ARG A 49 -8.88 2.27 0.93
C ARG A 49 -7.79 1.29 1.30
N GLN A 50 -8.14 0.13 1.82
CA GLN A 50 -7.18 -0.96 2.02
C GLN A 50 -6.88 -1.66 0.69
N ALA A 51 -5.70 -2.29 0.58
CA ALA A 51 -5.33 -3.00 -0.64
C ALA A 51 -6.39 -4.07 -0.99
N GLY A 52 -6.93 -4.03 -2.21
CA GLY A 52 -7.99 -4.93 -2.66
C GLY A 52 -9.39 -4.68 -2.07
N GLY A 53 -9.56 -3.66 -1.21
CA GLY A 53 -10.81 -3.33 -0.55
C GLY A 53 -11.58 -2.18 -1.21
N ALA A 54 -12.81 -1.97 -0.73
CA ALA A 54 -13.63 -0.79 -1.04
C ALA A 54 -13.22 0.43 -0.19
N ASP A 55 -13.74 1.60 -0.55
CA ASP A 55 -13.57 2.83 0.22
C ASP A 55 -14.28 2.73 1.57
N ARG A 56 -13.54 3.01 2.65
CA ARG A 56 -14.04 3.10 4.02
C ARG A 56 -14.02 4.56 4.45
N ARG A 57 -15.18 5.07 4.86
CA ARG A 57 -15.28 6.35 5.57
C ARG A 57 -15.01 6.15 7.06
N VAL A 58 -14.06 6.92 7.58
CA VAL A 58 -13.67 6.91 8.99
C VAL A 58 -13.96 8.29 9.60
N PRO A 59 -14.93 8.41 10.52
CA PRO A 59 -15.26 9.68 11.15
C PRO A 59 -14.08 10.26 11.93
N LYS A 60 -13.73 11.53 11.68
CA LYS A 60 -12.64 12.23 12.39
C LYS A 60 -12.85 12.29 13.91
N ALA A 61 -14.11 12.27 14.35
CA ALA A 61 -14.48 12.20 15.76
C ALA A 61 -14.00 10.90 16.45
N GLU A 62 -13.82 9.81 15.70
CA GLU A 62 -13.35 8.52 16.19
C GLU A 62 -11.83 8.35 16.04
N VAL A 63 -11.16 9.26 15.32
CA VAL A 63 -9.72 9.21 15.08
C VAL A 63 -8.95 9.75 16.27
N ALA A 64 -8.03 8.95 16.79
CA ALA A 64 -7.04 9.37 17.78
C ALA A 64 -5.80 9.99 17.11
N SER A 65 -5.36 9.44 15.97
CA SER A 65 -4.30 10.05 15.16
C SER A 65 -4.37 9.58 13.70
N ALA A 66 -3.97 10.44 12.76
CA ALA A 66 -3.82 10.10 11.36
C ALA A 66 -2.48 10.63 10.84
N LYS A 67 -1.71 9.80 10.14
CA LYS A 67 -0.39 10.19 9.61
C LYS A 67 0.05 9.33 8.44
N TYR A 68 0.89 9.88 7.59
CA TYR A 68 1.64 9.09 6.62
C TYR A 68 2.82 8.41 7.30
N LEU A 69 3.03 7.12 7.01
CA LEU A 69 4.24 6.40 7.37
C LEU A 69 5.29 6.51 6.26
N ARG A 70 6.56 6.31 6.62
CA ARG A 70 7.68 6.19 5.66
C ARG A 70 7.84 4.75 5.16
N ARG A 71 6.72 4.07 4.93
CA ARG A 71 6.68 2.72 4.37
C ARG A 71 5.57 2.60 3.32
N SER A 72 5.82 1.75 2.34
CA SER A 72 4.91 1.41 1.25
C SER A 72 3.79 0.49 1.74
N LEU A 73 2.64 0.55 1.08
CA LEU A 73 1.57 -0.45 1.23
C LEU A 73 1.91 -1.78 0.55
N MET A 74 2.92 -1.81 -0.33
CA MET A 74 3.40 -3.07 -0.88
C MET A 74 4.09 -3.89 0.23
N PRO A 75 3.77 -5.19 0.36
CA PRO A 75 4.43 -6.05 1.34
C PRO A 75 5.91 -6.21 0.99
N GLU A 76 6.75 -6.24 2.01
CA GLU A 76 8.15 -6.68 1.88
C GLU A 76 8.21 -8.21 1.81
N GLY A 77 9.27 -8.73 1.20
CA GLY A 77 9.53 -10.17 1.16
C GLY A 77 8.53 -10.99 0.35
N LEU A 78 7.85 -10.37 -0.63
CA LEU A 78 6.89 -11.09 -1.51
C LEU A 78 7.51 -12.33 -2.15
N LEU A 79 8.80 -12.24 -2.48
CA LEU A 79 9.56 -13.30 -3.15
C LEU A 79 10.19 -14.30 -2.17
N ASP A 80 10.18 -14.04 -0.86
CA ASP A 80 10.91 -14.84 0.13
C ASP A 80 10.41 -16.30 0.20
N GLY A 81 9.16 -16.54 -0.20
CA GLY A 81 8.55 -17.87 -0.28
C GLY A 81 8.62 -18.53 -1.66
N PHE A 82 9.25 -17.91 -2.65
CA PHE A 82 9.27 -18.36 -4.04
C PHE A 82 10.58 -19.09 -4.34
N THR A 83 10.52 -20.11 -5.19
CA THR A 83 11.74 -20.68 -5.81
C THR A 83 12.24 -19.77 -6.93
N ASP A 84 13.51 -19.90 -7.31
CA ASP A 84 14.11 -19.14 -8.42
C ASP A 84 13.30 -19.28 -9.74
N GLU A 85 12.73 -20.47 -9.97
CA GLU A 85 11.86 -20.75 -11.13
C GLU A 85 10.54 -19.97 -11.04
N GLN A 86 9.90 -19.96 -9.86
CA GLN A 86 8.66 -19.19 -9.64
C GLN A 86 8.88 -17.68 -9.76
N VAL A 87 10.03 -17.17 -9.32
CA VAL A 87 10.40 -15.76 -9.50
C VAL A 87 10.58 -15.44 -10.99
N THR A 88 11.25 -16.32 -11.73
CA THR A 88 11.47 -16.18 -13.17
C THR A 88 10.15 -16.17 -13.94
N ASP A 89 9.25 -17.11 -13.62
CA ASP A 89 7.93 -17.21 -14.23
C ASP A 89 7.06 -15.98 -13.95
N LEU A 90 7.09 -15.48 -12.71
CA LEU A 90 6.39 -14.25 -12.34
C LEU A 90 6.87 -13.07 -13.20
N PHE A 91 8.19 -12.87 -13.31
CA PHE A 91 8.73 -11.77 -14.10
C PHE A 91 8.50 -11.97 -15.61
N ALA A 92 8.54 -13.20 -16.10
CA ALA A 92 8.19 -13.51 -17.49
C ALA A 92 6.72 -13.16 -17.76
N TYR A 93 5.80 -13.54 -16.87
CA TYR A 93 4.39 -13.21 -17.00
C TYR A 93 4.14 -11.70 -16.96
N LEU A 94 4.74 -10.99 -16.01
CA LEU A 94 4.60 -9.53 -15.92
C LEU A 94 5.06 -8.84 -17.22
N LYS A 95 6.08 -9.36 -17.93
CA LYS A 95 6.54 -8.84 -19.23
C LYS A 95 5.55 -9.00 -20.37
N THR A 96 4.55 -9.88 -20.22
CA THR A 96 3.50 -10.08 -21.21
C THR A 96 2.31 -9.13 -21.02
N LEU A 97 2.16 -8.53 -19.84
CA LEU A 97 1.07 -7.60 -19.53
C LEU A 97 1.30 -6.25 -20.22
N LYS A 98 0.30 -5.79 -20.96
CA LYS A 98 0.29 -4.51 -21.68
C LYS A 98 -0.36 -3.40 -20.86
#